data_AF-A0A3A8NPE8-F1
#
_entry.id   AF-A0A3A8NPE8-F1
#
_cell.length_a   1.000
_cell.length_b   1.000
_cell.length_c   1.000
_cell.angle_alpha   90.00
_cell.angle_beta   90.00
_cell.angle_gamma   90.00
#
_symmetry.space_group_name_H-M   'P 1'
#
loop_
_entity.id
_entity.type
_entity.pdbx_description
1 polymer ?
#
loop_
_entity_poly.entity_id
_entity_poly.type
_entity_poly.pdbx_seq_one_letter_code
_entity_poly.pdbx_strand_id
1 'polypeptide(L)'
;MTPAPTAPPAELSLEEYRFLRQLGRVADDLLEESLRERETLAQCFRRCFPTLLKHTGARAIALTTRDEELVEQTWCEGEWGGIFPGALLAGATGMRVHGEDTLVTQTLDVAGSPVGTLGLLYPGVPGDAETTARRLRALDVVAEELDTVLMLVHTASEKHQLILQCNEHLANPVFEAGMDQAVRTLAQRVRLPGFLLLYRDAVQPHVLHYRTYRHGQLEYESGEQPSSTLEALLQQHGTRLLHGDAGVLKRLFDGRTTEAVLISAAARSEPLGKIVVWSNEGFSAYAMDLIRVLASTLSQRLLDYNRERIHLSQFFPTGAIDALLEDPDYARHLRAQEQEVGILFADINGFTRICEEGFDSPRSIGRFVDEWSARAVDCIWAHGGVFDKMVGDCVIGLFGPPFFQTDRVRRAEAAVRAACDIQAFTAELGAREEVAALCQRVKLPGLGVAVGVNLATANCGLFGPNRNYTAFSSGMNQAARLQSLAGFRETLVMQSVHEALRTSQEPFVRKLQFGPLTETPVKNVAQPLRHYQLSL
;
A
#
# COMPACT_ATOMS: atom_id res chain seq x y z
N MET A 1 -10.34 -56.67 29.66
CA MET A 1 -9.21 -57.36 29.02
C MET A 1 -7.96 -56.54 29.28
N THR A 2 -7.07 -57.07 30.09
CA THR A 2 -5.73 -56.54 30.36
C THR A 2 -4.93 -56.51 29.05
N PRO A 3 -4.19 -55.44 28.72
CA PRO A 3 -3.30 -55.46 27.57
C PRO A 3 -2.18 -56.48 27.84
N ALA A 4 -1.93 -57.35 26.86
CA ALA A 4 -0.83 -58.30 26.91
C ALA A 4 0.52 -57.54 26.99
N PRO A 5 1.51 -58.06 27.72
CA PRO A 5 2.83 -57.44 27.78
C PRO A 5 3.47 -57.45 26.40
N THR A 6 3.80 -56.27 25.89
CA THR A 6 4.64 -56.08 24.70
C THR A 6 5.98 -56.80 24.92
N ALA A 7 6.29 -57.76 24.05
CA ALA A 7 7.58 -58.43 24.03
C ALA A 7 8.72 -57.39 23.92
N PRO A 8 9.89 -57.62 24.55
CA PRO A 8 11.03 -56.73 24.39
C PRO A 8 11.46 -56.68 22.92
N PRO A 9 11.95 -55.53 22.41
CA PRO A 9 12.45 -55.45 21.05
C PRO A 9 13.56 -56.49 20.85
N ALA A 10 13.44 -57.31 19.80
CA ALA A 10 14.48 -58.26 19.44
C ALA A 10 15.81 -57.51 19.24
N GLU A 11 16.89 -57.96 19.90
CA GLU A 11 18.21 -57.38 19.70
C GLU A 11 18.58 -57.47 18.22
N LEU A 12 18.80 -56.32 17.58
CA LEU A 12 19.22 -56.24 16.18
C LEU A 12 20.51 -57.04 15.98
N SER A 13 20.55 -57.88 14.95
CA SER A 13 21.80 -58.55 14.60
C SER A 13 22.84 -57.52 14.15
N LEU A 14 24.12 -57.80 14.38
CA LEU A 14 25.22 -56.92 13.96
C LEU A 14 25.20 -56.66 12.43
N GLU A 15 24.74 -57.63 11.66
CA GLU A 15 24.60 -57.53 10.20
C GLU A 15 23.47 -56.60 9.80
N GLU A 16 22.31 -56.68 10.46
CA GLU A 16 21.19 -55.77 10.24
C GLU A 16 21.55 -54.33 10.60
N TYR A 17 22.25 -54.12 11.72
CA TYR A 17 22.71 -52.79 12.11
C TYR A 17 23.66 -52.18 11.07
N ARG A 18 24.62 -52.97 10.56
CA ARG A 18 25.54 -52.52 9.51
C ARG A 18 24.79 -52.18 8.21
N PHE A 19 23.80 -52.98 7.85
CA PHE A 19 22.96 -52.75 6.69
C PHE A 19 22.19 -51.43 6.79
N LEU A 20 21.45 -51.21 7.89
CA LEU A 20 20.65 -49.99 8.07
C LEU A 20 21.54 -48.74 8.11
N ARG A 21 22.69 -48.81 8.78
CA ARG A 21 23.66 -47.71 8.82
C ARG A 21 24.25 -47.40 7.44
N GLN A 22 24.52 -48.41 6.63
CA GLN A 22 25.00 -48.22 5.27
C GLN A 22 23.92 -47.61 4.38
N LEU A 23 22.67 -48.05 4.52
CA LEU A 23 21.54 -47.50 3.77
C LEU A 23 21.33 -46.01 4.09
N GLY A 24 21.29 -45.64 5.37
CA GLY A 24 21.16 -44.24 5.80
C GLY A 24 22.29 -43.38 5.23
N ARG A 25 23.54 -43.83 5.36
CA ARG A 25 24.70 -43.10 4.79
C ARG A 25 24.61 -42.90 3.28
N VAL A 26 24.18 -43.92 2.53
CA VAL A 26 24.03 -43.79 1.07
C VAL A 26 22.91 -42.81 0.72
N ALA A 27 21.79 -42.84 1.46
CA ALA A 27 20.71 -41.89 1.27
C ALA A 27 21.18 -40.45 1.57
N ASP A 28 21.80 -40.24 2.73
CA ASP A 28 22.37 -38.96 3.16
C ASP A 28 23.38 -38.40 2.16
N ASP A 29 24.38 -39.20 1.74
CA ASP A 29 25.41 -38.78 0.77
C ASP A 29 24.77 -38.30 -0.56
N LEU A 30 23.73 -38.98 -1.05
CA LEU A 30 23.03 -38.61 -2.29
C LEU A 30 22.17 -37.35 -2.12
N LEU A 31 21.46 -37.24 -0.98
CA LEU A 31 20.62 -36.09 -0.67
C LEU A 31 21.48 -34.83 -0.43
N GLU A 32 22.60 -34.93 0.28
CA GLU A 32 23.56 -33.84 0.46
C GLU A 32 24.14 -33.35 -0.88
N GLU A 33 24.45 -34.28 -1.80
CA GLU A 33 24.95 -33.92 -3.13
C GLU A 33 23.88 -33.16 -3.93
N SER A 34 22.63 -33.63 -3.92
CA SER A 34 21.49 -32.92 -4.53
C SER A 34 21.29 -31.53 -3.93
N LEU A 35 21.34 -31.40 -2.59
CA LEU A 35 21.24 -30.10 -1.91
C LEU A 35 22.39 -29.16 -2.29
N ARG A 36 23.62 -29.68 -2.41
CA ARG A 36 24.80 -28.91 -2.80
C ARG A 36 24.71 -28.40 -4.23
N GLU A 37 24.17 -29.21 -5.14
CA GLU A 37 23.92 -28.85 -6.53
C GLU A 37 22.65 -28.00 -6.72
N ARG A 38 21.85 -27.82 -5.66
CA ARG A 38 20.56 -27.10 -5.67
C ARG A 38 19.57 -27.68 -6.68
N GLU A 39 19.54 -29.00 -6.75
CA GLU A 39 18.60 -29.74 -7.59
C GLU A 39 17.16 -29.55 -7.12
N THR A 40 16.23 -29.62 -8.08
CA THR A 40 14.81 -29.78 -7.78
C THR A 40 14.54 -31.14 -7.12
N LEU A 41 13.43 -31.29 -6.39
CA LEU A 41 12.98 -32.57 -5.84
C LEU A 41 12.88 -33.64 -6.92
N ALA A 42 12.40 -33.29 -8.11
CA ALA A 42 12.33 -34.21 -9.24
C ALA A 42 13.72 -34.73 -9.68
N GLN A 43 14.73 -33.87 -9.71
CA GLN A 43 16.12 -34.25 -10.01
C GLN A 43 16.74 -35.07 -8.87
N CYS A 44 16.51 -34.64 -7.62
CA CYS A 44 16.95 -35.32 -6.42
C CYS A 44 16.42 -36.76 -6.36
N PHE A 45 15.12 -36.97 -6.56
CA PHE A 45 14.53 -38.30 -6.56
C PHE A 45 15.00 -39.16 -7.74
N ARG A 46 15.18 -38.56 -8.93
CA ARG A 46 15.77 -39.26 -10.09
C ARG A 46 17.21 -39.74 -9.80
N ARG A 47 17.97 -39.01 -9.00
CA ARG A 47 19.32 -39.40 -8.54
C ARG A 47 19.26 -40.47 -7.45
N CYS A 48 18.41 -40.27 -6.45
CA CYS A 48 18.41 -41.10 -5.24
C CYS A 48 17.73 -42.46 -5.45
N PHE A 49 16.54 -42.48 -6.07
CA PHE A 49 15.67 -43.65 -6.11
C PHE A 49 16.33 -44.90 -6.74
N PRO A 50 17.05 -44.82 -7.87
CA PRO A 50 17.70 -46.00 -8.46
C PRO A 50 18.74 -46.63 -7.52
N THR A 51 19.47 -45.82 -6.75
CA THR A 51 20.48 -46.32 -5.80
C THR A 51 19.81 -46.89 -4.55
N LEU A 52 18.77 -46.24 -4.04
CA LEU A 52 17.98 -46.75 -2.92
C LEU A 52 17.31 -48.09 -3.24
N LEU A 53 16.82 -48.30 -4.46
CA LEU A 53 16.29 -49.60 -4.90
C LEU A 53 17.35 -50.70 -4.84
N LYS A 54 18.57 -50.42 -5.33
CA LYS A 54 19.68 -51.39 -5.29
C LYS A 54 20.05 -51.79 -3.86
N HIS A 55 20.02 -50.85 -2.91
CA HIS A 55 20.38 -51.12 -1.52
C HIS A 55 19.24 -51.74 -0.71
N THR A 56 17.99 -51.37 -0.97
CA THR A 56 16.83 -51.92 -0.25
C THR A 56 16.43 -53.30 -0.77
N GLY A 57 16.71 -53.63 -2.04
CA GLY A 57 16.24 -54.85 -2.69
C GLY A 57 14.76 -54.80 -3.08
N ALA A 58 14.14 -53.62 -3.01
CA ALA A 58 12.81 -53.39 -3.54
C ALA A 58 12.83 -53.38 -5.08
N ARG A 59 11.72 -53.79 -5.69
CA ARG A 59 11.49 -53.73 -7.14
C ARG A 59 11.15 -52.30 -7.58
N ALA A 60 10.45 -51.56 -6.73
CA ALA A 60 9.96 -50.23 -7.05
C ALA A 60 9.85 -49.34 -5.80
N ILE A 61 10.00 -48.04 -6.00
CA ILE A 61 9.94 -46.99 -4.96
C ILE A 61 9.08 -45.85 -5.48
N ALA A 62 8.29 -45.25 -4.61
CA ALA A 62 7.48 -44.10 -4.93
C ALA A 62 7.30 -43.20 -3.71
N LEU A 63 7.20 -41.91 -3.97
CA LEU A 63 6.97 -40.87 -2.99
C LEU A 63 5.89 -39.93 -3.51
N THR A 64 4.81 -39.78 -2.75
CA THR A 64 3.83 -38.71 -2.95
C THR A 64 4.14 -37.58 -1.98
N THR A 65 4.46 -36.39 -2.48
CA THR A 65 4.76 -35.20 -1.66
C THR A 65 4.44 -33.93 -2.45
N ARG A 66 4.54 -32.76 -1.82
CA ARG A 66 4.43 -31.46 -2.50
C ARG A 66 5.77 -31.08 -3.16
N ASP A 67 5.71 -30.54 -4.37
CA ASP A 67 6.89 -29.98 -5.05
C ASP A 67 7.25 -28.58 -4.53
N GLU A 68 8.21 -27.92 -5.18
CA GLU A 68 8.64 -26.55 -4.87
C GLU A 68 7.52 -25.51 -5.08
N GLU A 69 6.50 -25.82 -5.88
CA GLU A 69 5.30 -25.00 -6.10
C GLU A 69 4.17 -25.36 -5.13
N LEU A 70 4.43 -26.25 -4.17
CA LEU A 70 3.48 -26.82 -3.21
C LEU A 70 2.36 -27.65 -3.85
N VAL A 71 2.56 -28.12 -5.08
CA VAL A 71 1.64 -29.01 -5.77
C VAL A 71 1.94 -30.45 -5.40
N GLU A 72 0.93 -31.19 -4.95
CA GLU A 72 1.10 -32.62 -4.65
C GLU A 72 1.36 -33.40 -5.94
N GLN A 73 2.49 -34.10 -5.99
CA GLN A 73 2.87 -34.98 -7.08
C GLN A 73 3.38 -36.32 -6.56
N THR A 74 3.43 -37.32 -7.43
CA THR A 74 4.03 -38.62 -7.11
C THR A 74 5.22 -38.88 -8.03
N TRP A 75 6.38 -39.08 -7.44
CA TRP A 75 7.59 -39.53 -8.13
C TRP A 75 7.79 -41.00 -7.86
N CYS A 76 8.22 -41.75 -8.87
CA CYS A 76 8.44 -43.19 -8.74
C CYS A 76 9.58 -43.67 -9.64
N GLU A 77 10.18 -44.78 -9.23
CA GLU A 77 11.21 -45.51 -9.99
C GLU A 77 10.95 -47.02 -9.86
N GLY A 78 11.29 -47.79 -10.89
CA GLY A 78 11.09 -49.24 -10.93
C GLY A 78 9.73 -49.67 -11.47
N GLU A 79 9.43 -50.97 -11.36
CA GLU A 79 8.29 -51.60 -12.03
C GLU A 79 7.07 -51.74 -11.10
N TRP A 80 6.00 -50.99 -11.38
CA TRP A 80 4.75 -50.95 -10.59
C TRP A 80 3.58 -51.75 -11.19
N GLY A 81 3.82 -52.61 -12.18
CA GLY A 81 2.79 -53.52 -12.71
C GLY A 81 1.59 -52.83 -13.39
N GLY A 82 1.74 -51.59 -13.87
CA GLY A 82 0.71 -50.86 -14.62
C GLY A 82 -0.26 -50.04 -13.76
N ILE A 83 -0.10 -50.01 -12.44
CA ILE A 83 -0.88 -49.16 -11.53
C ILE A 83 -0.08 -47.90 -11.19
N PHE A 84 -0.75 -46.74 -11.19
CA PHE A 84 -0.11 -45.50 -10.77
C PHE A 84 0.18 -45.53 -9.26
N PRO A 85 1.44 -45.36 -8.81
CA PRO A 85 1.82 -45.56 -7.41
C PRO A 85 1.12 -44.64 -6.42
N GLY A 86 0.74 -43.43 -6.84
CA GLY A 86 0.07 -42.47 -5.95
C GLY A 86 -1.23 -43.00 -5.37
N ALA A 87 -2.00 -43.80 -6.12
CA ALA A 87 -3.22 -44.42 -5.63
C ALA A 87 -2.95 -45.49 -4.55
N LEU A 88 -1.80 -46.16 -4.63
CA LEU A 88 -1.38 -47.18 -3.66
C LEU A 88 -0.87 -46.55 -2.36
N LEU A 89 -0.19 -45.41 -2.49
CA LEU A 89 0.35 -44.62 -1.37
C LEU A 89 -0.74 -43.92 -0.55
N ALA A 90 -1.91 -43.62 -1.13
CA ALA A 90 -3.03 -42.98 -0.41
C ALA A 90 -3.67 -43.83 0.72
N GLY A 91 -3.22 -45.06 0.95
CA GLY A 91 -3.74 -45.95 2.00
C GLY A 91 -3.00 -45.86 3.34
N ALA A 92 -3.38 -46.71 4.30
CA ALA A 92 -2.79 -46.73 5.65
C ALA A 92 -1.30 -47.16 5.70
N THR A 93 -0.51 -46.49 6.53
CA THR A 93 0.90 -46.87 6.77
C THR A 93 1.05 -48.32 7.23
N GLY A 94 2.21 -48.90 6.96
CA GLY A 94 2.53 -50.28 7.23
C GLY A 94 2.61 -51.14 5.96
N MET A 95 2.54 -52.45 6.16
CA MET A 95 2.81 -53.45 5.12
C MET A 95 1.52 -54.12 4.65
N ARG A 96 1.36 -54.26 3.33
CA ARG A 96 0.19 -54.87 2.69
C ARG A 96 0.63 -55.73 1.51
N VAL A 97 -0.02 -56.87 1.31
CA VAL A 97 0.20 -57.70 0.12
C VAL A 97 -0.55 -57.08 -1.07
N HIS A 98 0.14 -56.92 -2.19
CA HIS A 98 -0.40 -56.37 -3.43
C HIS A 98 -0.07 -57.31 -4.59
N GLY A 99 -1.03 -58.15 -4.96
CA GLY A 99 -0.80 -59.22 -5.94
C GLY A 99 0.19 -60.25 -5.40
N GLU A 100 1.29 -60.47 -6.11
CA GLU A 100 2.40 -61.34 -5.69
C GLU A 100 3.49 -60.58 -4.92
N ASP A 101 3.35 -59.26 -4.78
CA ASP A 101 4.34 -58.38 -4.18
C ASP A 101 3.90 -57.89 -2.79
N THR A 102 4.85 -57.34 -2.03
CA THR A 102 4.61 -56.72 -0.72
C THR A 102 4.87 -55.22 -0.81
N LEU A 103 3.84 -54.41 -0.58
CA LEU A 103 3.95 -52.96 -0.47
C LEU A 103 4.17 -52.57 0.99
N VAL A 104 5.22 -51.78 1.25
CA VAL A 104 5.48 -51.17 2.55
C VAL A 104 5.35 -49.66 2.37
N THR A 105 4.53 -49.02 3.20
CA THR A 105 4.25 -47.57 3.13
C THR A 105 4.45 -46.89 4.46
N GLN A 106 4.91 -45.64 4.42
CA GLN A 106 5.13 -44.81 5.59
C GLN A 106 4.79 -43.37 5.26
N THR A 107 4.04 -42.73 6.14
CA THR A 107 3.80 -41.29 6.07
C THR A 107 5.06 -40.59 6.52
N LEU A 108 5.50 -39.64 5.72
CA LEU A 108 6.57 -38.71 6.05
C LEU A 108 5.95 -37.56 6.82
N ASP A 109 6.54 -37.20 7.96
CA ASP A 109 6.07 -36.08 8.77
C ASP A 109 7.21 -35.17 9.18
N VAL A 110 6.93 -33.87 9.17
CA VAL A 110 7.86 -32.84 9.57
C VAL A 110 7.23 -32.10 10.74
N ALA A 111 7.86 -32.21 11.91
CA ALA A 111 7.38 -31.61 13.15
C ALA A 111 5.91 -31.95 13.47
N GLY A 112 5.49 -33.19 13.17
CA GLY A 112 4.12 -33.67 13.41
C GLY A 112 3.10 -33.26 12.35
N SER A 113 3.53 -32.65 11.24
CA SER A 113 2.68 -32.38 10.07
C SER A 113 3.01 -33.35 8.92
N PRO A 114 2.05 -34.10 8.36
CA PRO A 114 2.32 -35.01 7.26
C PRO A 114 2.73 -34.22 6.01
N VAL A 115 3.87 -34.57 5.43
CA VAL A 115 4.41 -33.91 4.21
C VAL A 115 4.31 -34.80 2.98
N GLY A 116 4.15 -36.11 3.15
CA GLY A 116 4.03 -37.04 2.04
C GLY A 116 3.88 -38.49 2.49
N THR A 117 3.90 -39.42 1.54
CA THR A 117 3.93 -40.86 1.80
C THR A 117 4.95 -41.53 0.89
N LEU A 118 5.90 -42.24 1.52
CA LEU A 118 6.91 -43.05 0.87
C LEU A 118 6.44 -44.50 0.81
N GLY A 119 6.75 -45.21 -0.27
CA GLY A 119 6.50 -46.64 -0.36
C GLY A 119 7.54 -47.39 -1.16
N LEU A 120 7.78 -48.62 -0.72
CA LEU A 120 8.66 -49.61 -1.35
C LEU A 120 7.84 -50.84 -1.70
N LEU A 121 7.96 -51.30 -2.94
CA LEU A 121 7.35 -52.52 -3.44
C LEU A 121 8.40 -53.62 -3.51
N TYR A 122 8.26 -54.64 -2.68
CA TYR A 122 9.17 -55.80 -2.64
C TYR A 122 8.57 -56.98 -3.39
N PRO A 123 9.39 -57.76 -4.12
CA PRO A 123 8.93 -59.00 -4.72
C PRO A 123 8.55 -60.03 -3.66
N GLY A 124 7.46 -60.76 -3.91
CA GLY A 124 6.99 -61.86 -3.06
C GLY A 124 6.19 -61.41 -1.84
N VAL A 125 5.36 -62.34 -1.33
CA VAL A 125 4.60 -62.24 -0.06
C VAL A 125 5.58 -62.31 1.13
N PRO A 126 5.34 -61.61 2.26
CA PRO A 126 6.29 -61.61 3.37
C PRO A 126 6.41 -63.03 3.96
N GLY A 127 7.64 -63.52 4.08
CA GLY A 127 7.91 -64.89 4.55
C GLY A 127 7.71 -65.06 6.06
N ASP A 128 8.43 -64.28 6.86
CA ASP A 128 8.40 -64.31 8.32
C ASP A 128 8.32 -62.90 8.96
N ALA A 129 8.12 -62.86 10.28
CA ALA A 129 8.02 -61.62 11.05
C ALA A 129 9.32 -60.81 11.02
N GLU A 130 10.48 -61.48 10.90
CA GLU A 130 11.79 -60.84 10.87
C GLU A 130 12.04 -60.10 9.55
N THR A 131 11.73 -60.74 8.41
CA THR A 131 11.79 -60.11 7.07
C THR A 131 10.84 -58.91 6.99
N THR A 132 9.66 -59.04 7.59
CA THR A 132 8.68 -57.95 7.69
C THR A 132 9.26 -56.76 8.46
N ALA A 133 9.81 -57.02 9.64
CA ALA A 133 10.38 -55.98 10.49
C ALA A 133 11.61 -55.33 9.84
N ARG A 134 12.44 -56.10 9.12
CA ARG A 134 13.58 -55.59 8.36
C ARG A 134 13.17 -54.64 7.23
N ARG A 135 12.12 -54.97 6.48
CA ARG A 135 11.60 -54.12 5.39
C ARG A 135 11.02 -52.81 5.92
N LEU A 136 10.31 -52.85 7.05
CA LEU A 136 9.82 -51.64 7.73
C LEU A 136 10.97 -50.77 8.20
N ARG A 137 11.97 -51.34 8.90
CA ARG A 137 13.17 -50.59 9.34
C ARG A 137 13.95 -49.96 8.19
N ALA A 138 14.02 -50.62 7.04
CA ALA A 138 14.69 -50.07 5.86
C ALA A 138 13.92 -48.87 5.28
N LEU A 139 12.59 -48.92 5.27
CA LEU A 139 11.74 -47.79 4.88
C LEU A 139 11.88 -46.63 5.86
N ASP A 140 11.86 -46.93 7.17
CA ASP A 140 12.04 -45.94 8.24
C ASP A 140 13.35 -45.16 8.06
N VAL A 141 14.47 -45.84 7.82
CA VAL A 141 15.77 -45.19 7.58
C VAL A 141 15.71 -44.27 6.36
N VAL A 142 15.09 -44.68 5.25
CA VAL A 142 15.01 -43.83 4.05
C VAL A 142 14.05 -42.65 4.29
N ALA A 143 12.96 -42.86 5.02
CA ALA A 143 12.00 -41.82 5.39
C ALA A 143 12.67 -40.73 6.24
N GLU A 144 13.41 -41.11 7.28
CA GLU A 144 14.12 -40.18 8.17
C GLU A 144 15.09 -39.25 7.41
N GLU A 145 15.82 -39.79 6.43
CA GLU A 145 16.75 -38.99 5.63
C GLU A 145 16.01 -38.03 4.67
N LEU A 146 14.88 -38.47 4.11
CA LEU A 146 14.05 -37.64 3.23
C LEU A 146 13.33 -36.52 3.98
N ASP A 147 12.92 -36.73 5.24
CA ASP A 147 12.19 -35.74 6.04
C ASP A 147 12.95 -34.41 6.15
N THR A 148 14.28 -34.47 6.29
CA THR A 148 15.12 -33.26 6.39
C THR A 148 15.10 -32.44 5.10
N VAL A 149 15.23 -33.09 3.93
CA VAL A 149 15.20 -32.41 2.64
C VAL A 149 13.81 -31.85 2.34
N LEU A 150 12.77 -32.64 2.60
CA LEU A 150 11.38 -32.20 2.40
C LEU A 150 11.03 -31.03 3.31
N MET A 151 11.46 -31.05 4.57
CA MET A 151 11.30 -29.93 5.50
C MET A 151 11.93 -28.65 4.94
N LEU A 152 13.18 -28.72 4.45
CA LEU A 152 13.89 -27.56 3.92
C LEU A 152 13.18 -26.97 2.70
N VAL A 153 12.80 -27.83 1.74
CA VAL A 153 12.12 -27.40 0.50
C VAL A 153 10.75 -26.83 0.81
N HIS A 154 9.90 -27.54 1.56
CA HIS A 154 8.55 -27.07 1.87
C HIS A 154 8.56 -25.79 2.69
N THR A 155 9.46 -25.67 3.69
CA THR A 155 9.59 -24.43 4.48
C THR A 155 10.01 -23.24 3.60
N ALA A 156 10.93 -23.46 2.66
CA ALA A 156 11.36 -22.42 1.72
C ALA A 156 10.22 -22.01 0.76
N SER A 157 9.48 -22.97 0.21
CA SER A 157 8.34 -22.72 -0.66
C SER A 157 7.17 -22.03 0.06
N GLU A 158 6.82 -22.46 1.27
CA GLU A 158 5.79 -21.81 2.08
C GLU A 158 6.18 -20.38 2.46
N LYS A 159 7.46 -20.16 2.81
CA LYS A 159 8.00 -18.81 3.04
C LYS A 159 7.86 -17.96 1.77
N HIS A 160 8.21 -18.49 0.61
CA HIS A 160 8.12 -17.76 -0.66
C HIS A 160 6.66 -17.39 -0.99
N GLN A 161 5.74 -18.34 -0.88
CA GLN A 161 4.30 -18.10 -1.09
C GLN A 161 3.74 -17.04 -0.15
N LEU A 162 4.13 -17.07 1.13
CA LEU A 162 3.71 -16.06 2.10
C LEU A 162 4.21 -14.66 1.73
N ILE A 163 5.44 -14.55 1.24
CA ILE A 163 5.99 -13.27 0.76
C ILE A 163 5.20 -12.75 -0.44
N LEU A 164 4.88 -13.63 -1.40
CA LEU A 164 4.07 -13.26 -2.58
C LEU A 164 2.68 -12.78 -2.17
N GLN A 165 1.99 -13.49 -1.27
CA GLN A 165 0.69 -13.10 -0.73
C GLN A 165 0.75 -11.75 -0.01
N CYS A 166 1.76 -11.54 0.84
CA CYS A 166 1.95 -10.24 1.50
C CYS A 166 2.16 -9.11 0.47
N ASN A 167 2.96 -9.35 -0.56
CA ASN A 167 3.20 -8.36 -1.61
C ASN A 167 1.92 -8.07 -2.42
N GLU A 168 1.10 -9.08 -2.70
CA GLU A 168 -0.20 -8.92 -3.37
C GLU A 168 -1.15 -8.06 -2.52
N HIS A 169 -1.23 -8.33 -1.21
CA HIS A 169 -2.01 -7.49 -0.29
C HIS A 169 -1.49 -6.05 -0.26
N LEU A 170 -0.17 -5.84 -0.22
CA LEU A 170 0.41 -4.50 -0.20
C LEU A 170 0.30 -3.76 -1.55
N ALA A 171 0.01 -4.47 -2.64
CA ALA A 171 -0.34 -3.85 -3.91
C ALA A 171 -1.75 -3.25 -3.92
N ASN A 172 -2.54 -3.44 -2.85
CA ASN A 172 -3.84 -2.79 -2.70
C ASN A 172 -3.71 -1.26 -2.86
N PRO A 173 -4.55 -0.62 -3.69
CA PRO A 173 -4.55 0.83 -3.86
C PRO A 173 -4.75 1.58 -2.54
N VAL A 174 -5.60 1.05 -1.66
CA VAL A 174 -5.81 1.57 -0.31
C VAL A 174 -4.75 1.01 0.62
N PHE A 175 -3.86 1.88 1.09
CA PHE A 175 -2.66 1.51 1.86
C PHE A 175 -3.00 0.76 3.14
N GLU A 176 -3.95 1.27 3.91
CA GLU A 176 -4.41 0.76 5.19
C GLU A 176 -5.04 -0.63 5.03
N ALA A 177 -5.89 -0.81 4.02
CA ALA A 177 -6.52 -2.09 3.73
C ALA A 177 -5.50 -3.17 3.32
N GLY A 178 -4.53 -2.80 2.48
CA GLY A 178 -3.45 -3.71 2.08
C GLY A 178 -2.57 -4.11 3.27
N MET A 179 -2.26 -3.15 4.14
CA MET A 179 -1.51 -3.39 5.36
C MET A 179 -2.24 -4.36 6.31
N ASP A 180 -3.54 -4.14 6.55
CA ASP A 180 -4.33 -4.99 7.43
C ASP A 180 -4.35 -6.44 6.97
N GLN A 181 -4.48 -6.66 5.65
CA GLN A 181 -4.44 -7.99 5.07
C GLN A 181 -3.04 -8.60 5.18
N ALA A 182 -1.98 -7.86 4.88
CA ALA A 182 -0.61 -8.37 4.94
C ALA A 182 -0.20 -8.78 6.36
N VAL A 183 -0.53 -7.96 7.38
CA VAL A 183 -0.22 -8.28 8.79
C VAL A 183 -1.03 -9.48 9.28
N ARG A 184 -2.30 -9.60 8.87
CA ARG A 184 -3.15 -10.76 9.18
C ARG A 184 -2.61 -12.04 8.57
N THR A 185 -2.26 -12.01 7.28
CA THR A 185 -1.71 -13.16 6.56
C THR A 185 -0.38 -13.60 7.16
N LEU A 186 0.49 -12.65 7.54
CA LEU A 186 1.71 -12.95 8.29
C LEU A 186 1.39 -13.67 9.62
N ALA A 187 0.46 -13.14 10.42
CA ALA A 187 0.12 -13.69 11.74
C ALA A 187 -0.53 -15.08 11.70
N GLN A 188 -1.06 -15.52 10.55
CA GLN A 188 -1.57 -16.88 10.37
C GLN A 188 -0.45 -17.93 10.27
N ARG A 189 0.76 -17.51 9.86
CA ARG A 189 1.90 -18.41 9.62
C ARG A 189 3.01 -18.25 10.65
N VAL A 190 3.13 -17.08 11.27
CA VAL A 190 4.11 -16.82 12.33
C VAL A 190 3.43 -16.28 13.58
N ARG A 191 3.98 -16.64 14.73
CA ARG A 191 3.52 -16.11 16.01
C ARG A 191 3.87 -14.62 16.08
N LEU A 192 2.86 -13.77 15.86
CA LEU A 192 2.96 -12.32 15.90
C LEU A 192 2.01 -11.76 16.97
N PRO A 193 2.41 -11.74 18.26
CA PRO A 193 1.54 -11.26 19.33
C PRO A 193 1.19 -9.78 19.21
N GLY A 194 2.09 -8.99 18.64
CA GLY A 194 1.93 -7.56 18.52
C GLY A 194 2.72 -6.94 17.39
N PHE A 195 2.10 -5.97 16.71
CA PHE A 195 2.68 -5.21 15.61
C PHE A 195 2.19 -3.77 15.68
N LEU A 196 3.08 -2.80 15.52
CA LEU A 196 2.79 -1.37 15.46
C LEU A 196 3.49 -0.81 14.22
N LEU A 197 2.75 -0.14 13.35
CA LEU A 197 3.31 0.80 12.39
C LEU A 197 3.05 2.21 12.88
N LEU A 198 4.09 3.02 12.91
CA LEU A 198 4.03 4.45 13.13
C LEU A 198 4.64 5.14 11.91
N TYR A 199 3.95 6.06 11.27
CA TYR A 199 4.44 6.75 10.08
C TYR A 199 4.04 8.22 10.07
N ARG A 200 4.83 9.03 9.38
CA ARG A 200 4.61 10.46 9.24
C ARG A 200 3.71 10.77 8.06
N ASP A 201 2.80 11.72 8.24
CA ASP A 201 2.01 12.27 7.13
C ASP A 201 2.93 12.99 6.13
N ALA A 202 2.76 12.70 4.84
CA ALA A 202 3.61 13.25 3.78
C ALA A 202 3.40 14.74 3.54
N VAL A 203 2.20 15.25 3.84
CA VAL A 203 1.76 16.63 3.59
C VAL A 203 1.85 17.47 4.88
N GLN A 204 1.60 16.84 6.03
CA GLN A 204 1.68 17.47 7.35
C GLN A 204 2.82 16.84 8.18
N PRO A 205 4.08 17.32 8.06
CA PRO A 205 5.25 16.64 8.63
C PRO A 205 5.25 16.47 10.16
N HIS A 206 4.38 17.20 10.87
CA HIS A 206 4.24 17.10 12.33
C HIS A 206 3.19 16.07 12.76
N VAL A 207 2.35 15.61 11.84
CA VAL A 207 1.31 14.61 12.08
C VAL A 207 1.90 13.22 11.91
N LEU A 208 1.63 12.35 12.89
CA LEU A 208 1.97 10.94 12.86
C LEU A 208 0.70 10.12 12.86
N HIS A 209 0.68 9.12 12.00
CA HIS A 209 -0.35 8.09 11.91
C HIS A 209 0.18 6.79 12.49
N TYR A 210 -0.67 6.01 13.13
CA TYR A 210 -0.32 4.68 13.62
C TYR A 210 -1.43 3.67 13.36
N ARG A 211 -1.01 2.40 13.27
CA ARG A 211 -1.89 1.22 13.33
C ARG A 211 -1.24 0.18 14.23
N THR A 212 -2.02 -0.36 15.15
CA THR A 212 -1.59 -1.43 16.06
C THR A 212 -2.40 -2.69 15.83
N TYR A 213 -1.75 -3.83 15.94
CA TYR A 213 -2.35 -5.13 15.74
C TYR A 213 -2.00 -6.06 16.88
N ARG A 214 -2.96 -6.91 17.24
CA ARG A 214 -2.82 -7.99 18.20
C ARG A 214 -3.20 -9.29 17.52
N HIS A 215 -2.29 -10.25 17.51
CA HIS A 215 -2.48 -11.53 16.80
C HIS A 215 -2.95 -11.36 15.34
N GLY A 216 -2.41 -10.35 14.64
CA GLY A 216 -2.76 -10.05 13.25
C GLY A 216 -4.08 -9.32 13.03
N GLN A 217 -4.81 -8.97 14.09
CA GLN A 217 -6.05 -8.21 14.01
C GLN A 217 -5.81 -6.77 14.46
N LEU A 218 -6.39 -5.82 13.75
CA LEU A 218 -6.31 -4.39 14.10
C LEU A 218 -6.90 -4.15 15.49
N GLU A 219 -6.18 -3.43 16.33
CA GLU A 219 -6.58 -3.09 17.70
C GLU A 219 -6.86 -1.59 17.86
N TYR A 220 -6.00 -0.73 17.32
CA TYR A 220 -6.15 0.73 17.33
C TYR A 220 -5.53 1.37 16.09
N GLU A 221 -6.09 2.49 15.67
CA GLU A 221 -5.59 3.33 14.58
C GLU A 221 -5.77 4.82 14.89
N SER A 222 -4.97 5.67 14.24
CA SER A 222 -5.17 7.11 14.29
C SER A 222 -6.52 7.51 13.69
N GLY A 223 -7.24 8.41 14.36
CA GLY A 223 -8.51 8.94 13.85
C GLY A 223 -9.72 8.15 14.32
N GLU A 224 -10.03 7.01 13.69
CA GLU A 224 -11.30 6.30 13.91
C GLU A 224 -11.35 5.52 15.24
N GLN A 225 -10.25 4.84 15.60
CA GLN A 225 -10.18 4.01 16.80
C GLN A 225 -8.87 4.28 17.59
N PRO A 226 -8.72 5.47 18.18
CA PRO A 226 -7.47 5.87 18.82
C PRO A 226 -7.24 5.19 20.17
N SER A 227 -5.97 4.91 20.47
CA SER A 227 -5.50 4.47 21.78
C SER A 227 -5.11 5.67 22.64
N SER A 228 -5.81 5.89 23.76
CA SER A 228 -5.52 7.01 24.68
C SER A 228 -4.05 7.08 25.12
N THR A 229 -3.41 5.92 25.28
CA THR A 229 -2.00 5.82 25.69
C THR A 229 -1.06 6.25 24.56
N LEU A 230 -1.32 5.81 23.32
CA LEU A 230 -0.51 6.21 22.16
C LEU A 230 -0.72 7.68 21.83
N GLU A 231 -1.95 8.18 21.88
CA GLU A 231 -2.25 9.60 21.68
C GLU A 231 -1.48 10.49 22.66
N ALA A 232 -1.47 10.13 23.95
CA ALA A 232 -0.72 10.87 24.95
C ALA A 232 0.80 10.89 24.65
N LEU A 233 1.36 9.78 24.16
CA LEU A 233 2.77 9.71 23.77
C LEU A 233 3.07 10.51 22.51
N LEU A 234 2.20 10.47 21.51
CA LEU A 234 2.33 11.24 20.29
C LEU A 234 2.27 12.74 20.60
N GLN A 235 1.37 13.15 21.48
CA GLN A 235 1.27 14.54 21.94
C GLN A 235 2.51 14.97 22.73
N GLN A 236 3.08 14.09 23.55
CA GLN A 236 4.26 14.40 24.38
C GLN A 236 5.57 14.44 23.56
N HIS A 237 5.75 13.53 22.60
CA HIS A 237 7.03 13.30 21.94
C HIS A 237 7.05 13.62 20.44
N GLY A 238 5.89 13.58 19.77
CA GLY A 238 5.75 13.85 18.34
C GLY A 238 6.69 13.01 17.48
N THR A 239 7.28 13.65 16.46
CA THR A 239 8.19 13.03 15.48
C THR A 239 9.49 12.46 16.09
N ARG A 240 9.82 12.79 17.34
CA ARG A 240 10.96 12.19 18.05
C ARG A 240 10.81 10.68 18.24
N LEU A 241 9.57 10.18 18.28
CA LEU A 241 9.29 8.74 18.36
C LEU A 241 9.87 7.94 17.17
N LEU A 242 10.11 8.62 16.05
CA LEU A 242 10.76 8.05 14.86
C LEU A 242 12.30 8.09 14.93
N HIS A 243 12.90 9.05 15.63
CA HIS A 243 14.32 9.43 15.47
C HIS A 243 15.29 8.93 16.55
N GLY A 244 14.83 8.28 17.61
CA GLY A 244 15.78 7.88 18.65
C GLY A 244 15.13 7.41 19.92
N ASP A 245 15.84 6.48 20.55
CA ASP A 245 15.52 5.74 21.76
C ASP A 245 14.32 4.78 21.65
N ALA A 246 14.64 3.52 21.36
CA ALA A 246 13.69 2.43 21.51
C ALA A 246 13.04 2.43 22.91
N GLY A 247 13.66 3.04 23.93
CA GLY A 247 13.16 3.11 25.30
C GLY A 247 11.78 3.76 25.50
N VAL A 248 11.38 4.76 24.69
CA VAL A 248 10.06 5.40 24.88
C VAL A 248 8.93 4.47 24.44
N LEU A 249 9.04 3.88 23.24
CA LEU A 249 8.06 2.90 22.77
C LEU A 249 8.21 1.57 23.51
N LYS A 250 9.41 1.14 23.90
CA LYS A 250 9.63 -0.07 24.70
C LYS A 250 8.89 -0.04 26.03
N ARG A 251 8.74 1.13 26.66
CA ARG A 251 7.96 1.30 27.89
C ARG A 251 6.47 0.95 27.73
N LEU A 252 5.92 1.06 26.51
CA LEU A 252 4.55 0.57 26.24
C LEU A 252 4.43 -0.95 26.32
N PHE A 253 5.55 -1.63 26.14
CA PHE A 253 5.62 -3.08 26.01
C PHE A 253 6.40 -3.70 27.18
N ASP A 254 6.36 -3.08 28.36
CA ASP A 254 7.15 -3.43 29.55
C ASP A 254 7.28 -4.95 29.77
N GLY A 255 8.52 -5.43 29.75
CA GLY A 255 8.87 -6.85 29.93
C GLY A 255 8.83 -7.73 28.67
N ARG A 256 8.41 -7.20 27.52
CA ARG A 256 8.34 -7.94 26.25
C ARG A 256 9.59 -7.78 25.41
N THR A 257 9.96 -8.81 24.65
CA THR A 257 10.96 -8.71 23.60
C THR A 257 10.40 -7.84 22.48
N THR A 258 11.14 -6.80 22.09
CA THR A 258 10.73 -5.88 21.02
C THR A 258 11.78 -5.82 19.92
N GLU A 259 11.35 -5.83 18.68
CA GLU A 259 12.20 -5.56 17.51
C GLU A 259 11.63 -4.36 16.75
N ALA A 260 12.52 -3.53 16.20
CA ALA A 260 12.11 -2.32 15.50
C ALA A 260 12.83 -2.19 14.14
N VAL A 261 12.06 -1.82 13.11
CA VAL A 261 12.56 -1.56 11.77
C VAL A 261 12.23 -0.11 11.42
N LEU A 262 13.26 0.68 11.08
CA LEU A 262 13.08 2.07 10.64
C LEU A 262 12.76 2.11 9.16
N ILE A 263 11.80 2.96 8.80
CA ILE A 263 11.43 3.26 7.42
C ILE A 263 12.01 4.63 7.08
N SER A 264 12.95 4.67 6.14
CA SER A 264 13.63 5.90 5.73
C SER A 264 13.65 6.04 4.22
N ALA A 265 13.49 7.28 3.72
CA ALA A 265 13.81 7.56 2.32
C ALA A 265 15.34 7.61 2.16
N ALA A 266 15.88 6.92 1.15
CA ALA A 266 17.32 6.82 0.89
C ALA A 266 18.06 8.18 0.76
N ALA A 267 17.34 9.29 0.64
CA ALA A 267 17.88 10.65 0.44
C ALA A 267 17.63 11.64 1.59
N ARG A 268 16.89 11.30 2.66
CA ARG A 268 16.63 12.23 3.78
C ARG A 268 17.13 11.65 5.11
N SER A 269 17.70 12.51 5.96
CA SER A 269 18.15 12.15 7.33
C SER A 269 17.00 11.83 8.29
N GLU A 270 15.76 12.07 7.90
CA GLU A 270 14.58 11.89 8.75
C GLU A 270 13.81 10.60 8.41
N PRO A 271 13.67 9.63 9.34
CA PRO A 271 12.76 8.50 9.21
C PRO A 271 11.32 8.94 8.88
N LEU A 272 10.73 8.24 7.93
CA LEU A 272 9.34 8.37 7.51
C LEU A 272 8.39 7.52 8.33
N GLY A 273 8.90 6.46 8.95
CA GLY A 273 8.11 5.58 9.77
C GLY A 273 8.96 4.60 10.55
N LYS A 274 8.28 3.78 11.35
CA LYS A 274 8.87 2.82 12.25
C LYS A 274 7.88 1.69 12.47
N ILE A 275 8.34 0.47 12.25
CA ILE A 275 7.64 -0.75 12.62
C ILE A 275 8.20 -1.22 13.96
N VAL A 276 7.33 -1.59 14.89
CA VAL A 276 7.69 -2.19 16.16
C VAL A 276 6.87 -3.46 16.35
N VAL A 277 7.53 -4.59 16.58
CA VAL A 277 6.89 -5.85 16.93
C VAL A 277 7.25 -6.24 18.35
N TRP A 278 6.34 -6.89 19.07
CA TRP A 278 6.60 -7.35 20.44
C TRP A 278 6.07 -8.75 20.73
N SER A 279 6.77 -9.48 21.61
CA SER A 279 6.45 -10.83 22.04
C SER A 279 6.87 -11.07 23.49
N ASN A 280 6.13 -11.91 24.22
CA ASN A 280 6.50 -12.33 25.58
C ASN A 280 7.60 -13.41 25.59
N GLU A 281 7.74 -14.17 24.51
CA GLU A 281 8.63 -15.35 24.41
C GLU A 281 9.75 -15.17 23.37
N GLY A 282 9.87 -13.97 22.79
CA GLY A 282 10.78 -13.70 21.66
C GLY A 282 10.20 -14.14 20.31
N PHE A 283 11.07 -14.15 19.29
CA PHE A 283 10.73 -14.48 17.90
C PHE A 283 11.73 -15.52 17.35
N SER A 284 11.24 -16.47 16.56
CA SER A 284 12.12 -17.41 15.84
C SER A 284 12.85 -16.70 14.68
N ALA A 285 13.97 -17.28 14.21
CA ALA A 285 14.68 -16.77 13.03
C ALA A 285 13.77 -16.70 11.80
N TYR A 286 12.93 -17.72 11.60
CA TYR A 286 11.92 -17.78 10.54
C TYR A 286 10.93 -16.60 10.62
N ALA A 287 10.39 -16.33 11.82
CA ALA A 287 9.47 -15.22 12.03
C ALA A 287 10.14 -13.86 11.78
N MET A 288 11.37 -13.67 12.28
CA MET A 288 12.09 -12.41 12.11
C MET A 288 12.47 -12.14 10.65
N ASP A 289 12.82 -13.17 9.89
CA ASP A 289 13.12 -13.04 8.47
C ASP A 289 11.87 -12.57 7.69
N LEU A 290 10.72 -13.21 7.91
CA LEU A 290 9.44 -12.80 7.31
C LEU A 290 9.01 -11.39 7.73
N ILE A 291 9.15 -11.04 9.02
CA ILE A 291 8.86 -9.68 9.52
C ILE A 291 9.75 -8.65 8.83
N ARG A 292 11.04 -8.94 8.61
CA ARG A 292 11.98 -8.05 7.92
C ARG A 292 11.63 -7.89 6.45
N VAL A 293 11.26 -8.97 5.76
CA VAL A 293 10.80 -8.91 4.37
C VAL A 293 9.54 -8.07 4.26
N LEU A 294 8.53 -8.33 5.09
CA LEU A 294 7.30 -7.53 5.12
C LEU A 294 7.60 -6.07 5.43
N ALA A 295 8.47 -5.79 6.39
CA ALA A 295 8.85 -4.41 6.75
C ALA A 295 9.53 -3.69 5.58
N SER A 296 10.34 -4.38 4.79
CA SER A 296 10.95 -3.83 3.57
C SER A 296 9.91 -3.51 2.51
N THR A 297 8.96 -4.42 2.24
CA THR A 297 7.87 -4.18 1.28
C THR A 297 6.96 -3.04 1.75
N LEU A 298 6.58 -3.03 3.03
CA LEU A 298 5.81 -1.94 3.66
C LEU A 298 6.52 -0.60 3.54
N SER A 299 7.84 -0.58 3.72
CA SER A 299 8.65 0.64 3.56
C SER A 299 8.53 1.21 2.16
N GLN A 300 8.63 0.37 1.12
CA GLN A 300 8.44 0.80 -0.27
C GLN A 300 7.01 1.26 -0.51
N ARG A 301 6.01 0.51 -0.03
CA ARG A 301 4.61 0.88 -0.23
C ARG A 301 4.25 2.21 0.44
N LEU A 302 4.77 2.47 1.64
CA LEU A 302 4.60 3.75 2.34
C LEU A 302 5.28 4.91 1.58
N LEU A 303 6.45 4.67 0.97
CA LEU A 303 7.10 5.67 0.12
C LEU A 303 6.24 6.04 -1.09
N ASP A 304 5.65 5.04 -1.75
CA ASP A 304 4.78 5.27 -2.91
C ASP A 304 3.48 5.97 -2.51
N TYR A 305 2.84 5.54 -1.41
CA TYR A 305 1.69 6.22 -0.83
C TYR A 305 2.00 7.70 -0.52
N ASN A 306 3.15 7.98 0.11
CA ASN A 306 3.56 9.34 0.43
C ASN A 306 3.85 10.19 -0.80
N ARG A 307 4.49 9.61 -1.84
CA ARG A 307 4.72 10.31 -3.12
C ARG A 307 3.40 10.71 -3.76
N GLU A 308 2.43 9.81 -3.71
CA GLU A 308 1.12 10.03 -4.28
C GLU A 308 0.34 11.11 -3.52
N ARG A 309 0.33 11.03 -2.18
CA ARG A 309 -0.27 12.04 -1.31
C ARG A 309 0.33 13.43 -1.55
N ILE A 310 1.67 13.53 -1.70
CA ILE A 310 2.38 14.78 -2.02
C ILE A 310 1.99 15.31 -3.42
N HIS A 311 1.83 14.43 -4.40
CA HIS A 311 1.41 14.85 -5.73
C HIS A 311 -0.03 15.39 -5.71
N LEU A 312 -0.95 14.69 -5.03
CA LEU A 312 -2.33 15.14 -4.90
C LEU A 312 -2.45 16.44 -4.09
N SER A 313 -1.61 16.66 -3.07
CA SER A 313 -1.61 17.90 -2.28
C SER A 313 -1.20 19.14 -3.05
N GLN A 314 -0.69 18.99 -4.28
CA GLN A 314 -0.46 20.13 -5.16
C GLN A 314 -1.76 20.71 -5.73
N PHE A 315 -2.87 19.98 -5.67
CA PHE A 315 -4.14 20.37 -6.29
C PHE A 315 -5.29 20.40 -5.27
N PHE A 316 -5.33 19.41 -4.38
CA PHE A 316 -6.49 19.12 -3.54
C PHE A 316 -6.26 19.46 -2.06
N PRO A 317 -7.32 19.88 -1.33
CA PRO A 317 -7.27 19.99 0.12
C PRO A 317 -7.18 18.61 0.78
N THR A 318 -6.64 18.55 2.01
CA THR A 318 -6.39 17.28 2.74
C THR A 318 -7.60 16.34 2.76
N GLY A 319 -8.79 16.83 3.09
CA GLY A 319 -9.99 15.98 3.15
C GLY A 319 -10.39 15.36 1.80
N ALA A 320 -10.08 16.02 0.68
CA ALA A 320 -10.30 15.44 -0.65
C ALA A 320 -9.23 14.42 -1.01
N ILE A 321 -7.99 14.60 -0.55
CA ILE A 321 -6.91 13.61 -0.70
C ILE A 321 -7.25 12.34 0.07
N ASP A 322 -7.71 12.47 1.32
CA ASP A 322 -8.11 11.33 2.15
C ASP A 322 -9.25 10.55 1.48
N ALA A 323 -10.32 11.24 1.06
CA ALA A 323 -11.44 10.61 0.34
C ALA A 323 -11.03 9.98 -1.01
N LEU A 324 -10.02 10.52 -1.70
CA LEU A 324 -9.45 9.87 -2.88
C LEU A 324 -8.71 8.59 -2.46
N LEU A 325 -7.77 8.65 -1.52
CA LEU A 325 -6.92 7.50 -1.17
C LEU A 325 -7.68 6.37 -0.45
N GLU A 326 -8.89 6.63 0.05
CA GLU A 326 -9.82 5.61 0.56
C GLU A 326 -10.57 4.84 -0.54
N ASP A 327 -10.70 5.40 -1.75
CA ASP A 327 -11.38 4.74 -2.88
C ASP A 327 -10.38 3.81 -3.62
N PRO A 328 -10.59 2.48 -3.68
CA PRO A 328 -9.70 1.58 -4.41
C PRO A 328 -9.56 1.89 -5.90
N ASP A 329 -10.54 2.57 -6.50
CA ASP A 329 -10.53 3.02 -7.90
C ASP A 329 -10.48 4.55 -8.02
N TYR A 330 -9.84 5.25 -7.07
CA TYR A 330 -9.78 6.71 -7.06
C TYR A 330 -9.19 7.31 -8.34
N ALA A 331 -8.34 6.55 -9.04
CA ALA A 331 -7.77 6.93 -10.32
C ALA A 331 -8.86 7.32 -11.34
N ARG A 332 -10.08 6.78 -11.23
CA ARG A 332 -11.22 7.17 -12.08
C ARG A 332 -11.61 8.64 -11.92
N HIS A 333 -11.56 9.18 -10.70
CA HIS A 333 -11.86 10.59 -10.39
C HIS A 333 -10.78 11.53 -10.92
N LEU A 334 -9.59 10.98 -11.18
CA LEU A 334 -8.44 11.71 -11.70
C LEU A 334 -8.32 11.64 -13.23
N ARG A 335 -9.08 10.76 -13.90
CA ARG A 335 -9.15 10.71 -15.37
C ARG A 335 -9.92 11.90 -15.91
N ALA A 336 -9.62 12.28 -17.15
CA ALA A 336 -10.33 13.33 -17.87
C ALA A 336 -11.82 13.00 -18.01
N GLN A 337 -12.67 13.85 -17.45
CA GLN A 337 -14.14 13.76 -17.52
C GLN A 337 -14.75 15.08 -17.98
N GLU A 338 -15.70 15.02 -18.90
CA GLU A 338 -16.47 16.19 -19.34
C GLU A 338 -17.61 16.48 -18.35
N GLN A 339 -17.48 17.55 -17.59
CA GLN A 339 -18.41 17.94 -16.52
C GLN A 339 -18.56 19.46 -16.45
N GLU A 340 -19.72 19.94 -16.00
CA GLU A 340 -19.89 21.37 -15.67
C GLU A 340 -19.11 21.70 -14.40
N VAL A 341 -18.27 22.73 -14.43
CA VAL A 341 -17.44 23.14 -13.30
C VAL A 341 -17.54 24.64 -13.06
N GLY A 342 -17.40 25.04 -11.79
CA GLY A 342 -17.13 26.44 -11.45
C GLY A 342 -15.67 26.75 -11.76
N ILE A 343 -15.42 27.88 -12.41
CA ILE A 343 -14.10 28.32 -12.85
C ILE A 343 -13.86 29.70 -12.26
N LEU A 344 -12.75 29.88 -11.55
CA LEU A 344 -12.34 31.15 -10.97
C LEU A 344 -10.94 31.51 -11.46
N PHE A 345 -10.79 32.74 -11.93
CA PHE A 345 -9.50 33.38 -12.21
C PHE A 345 -9.39 34.59 -11.30
N ALA A 346 -8.29 34.70 -10.55
CA ALA A 346 -7.99 35.84 -9.69
C ALA A 346 -6.58 36.34 -9.99
N ASP A 347 -6.43 37.63 -10.26
CA ASP A 347 -5.18 38.24 -10.75
C ASP A 347 -4.91 39.58 -10.06
N ILE A 348 -3.66 39.88 -9.72
CA ILE A 348 -3.36 41.06 -8.91
C ILE A 348 -3.46 42.32 -9.80
N ASN A 349 -4.28 43.29 -9.39
CA ASN A 349 -4.41 44.53 -10.13
C ASN A 349 -3.06 45.29 -10.13
N GLY A 350 -2.55 45.60 -11.32
CA GLY A 350 -1.34 46.41 -11.49
C GLY A 350 -0.03 45.68 -11.15
N PHE A 351 -0.03 44.34 -11.15
CA PHE A 351 1.14 43.54 -10.78
C PHE A 351 2.38 43.80 -11.63
N THR A 352 2.24 44.00 -12.94
CA THR A 352 3.36 44.40 -13.81
C THR A 352 4.08 45.63 -13.26
N ARG A 353 3.32 46.63 -12.82
CA ARG A 353 3.87 47.86 -12.25
C ARG A 353 4.52 47.61 -10.90
N ILE A 354 3.92 46.76 -10.06
CA ILE A 354 4.51 46.33 -8.79
C ILE A 354 5.87 45.64 -9.04
N CYS A 355 5.98 44.80 -10.06
CA CYS A 355 7.23 44.12 -10.43
C CYS A 355 8.31 45.07 -10.95
N GLU A 356 7.94 46.00 -11.82
CA GLU A 356 8.89 46.91 -12.49
C GLU A 356 9.38 48.04 -11.58
N GLU A 357 8.50 48.60 -10.75
CA GLU A 357 8.77 49.82 -9.98
C GLU A 357 8.79 49.58 -8.45
N GLY A 358 8.26 48.44 -7.98
CA GLY A 358 7.96 48.24 -6.56
C GLY A 358 9.05 47.53 -5.76
N PHE A 359 9.79 46.62 -6.38
CA PHE A 359 10.73 45.74 -5.70
C PHE A 359 12.17 45.89 -6.19
N ASP A 360 13.12 45.88 -5.26
CA ASP A 360 14.56 46.03 -5.57
C ASP A 360 15.21 44.72 -6.06
N SER A 361 14.52 43.57 -5.95
CA SER A 361 15.06 42.27 -6.40
C SER A 361 13.97 41.29 -6.87
N PRO A 362 14.29 40.42 -7.86
CA PRO A 362 13.40 39.33 -8.28
C PRO A 362 13.00 38.38 -7.13
N ARG A 363 13.87 38.21 -6.13
CA ARG A 363 13.58 37.39 -4.94
C ARG A 363 12.42 37.96 -4.12
N SER A 364 12.35 39.29 -4.00
CA SER A 364 11.27 39.96 -3.27
C SER A 364 9.93 39.83 -3.99
N ILE A 365 9.93 39.91 -5.32
CA ILE A 365 8.74 39.66 -6.16
C ILE A 365 8.23 38.24 -5.91
N GLY A 366 9.13 37.24 -6.01
CA GLY A 366 8.77 35.84 -5.79
C GLY A 366 8.16 35.59 -4.40
N ARG A 367 8.76 36.15 -3.34
CA ARG A 367 8.22 36.04 -1.97
C ARG A 367 6.82 36.66 -1.84
N PHE A 368 6.58 37.82 -2.47
CA PHE A 368 5.28 38.48 -2.44
C PHE A 368 4.20 37.67 -3.15
N VAL A 369 4.52 37.13 -4.34
CA VAL A 369 3.60 36.26 -5.09
C VAL A 369 3.32 34.97 -4.33
N ASP A 370 4.35 34.34 -3.76
CA ASP A 370 4.21 33.12 -2.97
C ASP A 370 3.31 33.33 -1.75
N GLU A 371 3.49 34.43 -1.01
CA GLU A 371 2.64 34.77 0.14
C GLU A 371 1.18 35.04 -0.26
N TRP A 372 0.95 35.82 -1.32
CA TRP A 372 -0.41 36.14 -1.77
C TRP A 372 -1.12 34.90 -2.34
N SER A 373 -0.43 34.14 -3.20
CA SER A 373 -1.01 32.97 -3.86
C SER A 373 -1.29 31.84 -2.89
N ALA A 374 -0.45 31.62 -1.86
CA ALA A 374 -0.73 30.64 -0.81
C ALA A 374 -2.08 30.92 -0.13
N ARG A 375 -2.35 32.17 0.26
CA ARG A 375 -3.65 32.57 0.84
C ARG A 375 -4.81 32.47 -0.16
N ALA A 376 -4.58 32.78 -1.44
CA ALA A 376 -5.60 32.63 -2.46
C ALA A 376 -6.00 31.16 -2.64
N VAL A 377 -5.02 30.25 -2.63
CA VAL A 377 -5.24 28.80 -2.66
C VAL A 377 -5.97 28.32 -1.41
N ASP A 378 -5.61 28.82 -0.22
CA ASP A 378 -6.34 28.51 1.01
C ASP A 378 -7.83 28.90 0.90
N CYS A 379 -8.15 30.05 0.29
CA CYS A 379 -9.54 30.45 0.06
C CYS A 379 -10.26 29.51 -0.93
N ILE A 380 -9.59 29.04 -1.98
CA ILE A 380 -10.15 28.06 -2.92
C ILE A 380 -10.45 26.74 -2.18
N TRP A 381 -9.48 26.24 -1.42
CA TRP A 381 -9.59 25.00 -0.65
C TRP A 381 -10.64 25.07 0.46
N ALA A 382 -10.79 26.22 1.13
CA ALA A 382 -11.78 26.43 2.18
C ALA A 382 -13.23 26.22 1.69
N HIS A 383 -13.48 26.42 0.39
CA HIS A 383 -14.78 26.19 -0.24
C HIS A 383 -14.83 24.92 -1.09
N GLY A 384 -13.92 23.96 -0.84
CA GLY A 384 -13.89 22.67 -1.53
C GLY A 384 -13.48 22.76 -3.00
N GLY A 385 -12.82 23.85 -3.40
CA GLY A 385 -12.23 24.01 -4.72
C GLY A 385 -10.93 23.23 -4.88
N VAL A 386 -10.49 23.13 -6.12
CA VAL A 386 -9.23 22.53 -6.54
C VAL A 386 -8.35 23.65 -7.09
N PHE A 387 -7.09 23.68 -6.67
CA PHE A 387 -6.09 24.55 -7.27
C PHE A 387 -5.61 23.93 -8.59
N ASP A 388 -5.89 24.60 -9.71
CA ASP A 388 -5.47 24.13 -11.04
C ASP A 388 -3.99 24.46 -11.26
N LYS A 389 -3.69 25.76 -11.33
CA LYS A 389 -2.33 26.28 -11.47
C LYS A 389 -2.29 27.78 -11.21
N MET A 390 -1.07 28.29 -11.16
CA MET A 390 -0.76 29.70 -11.22
C MET A 390 -0.15 30.05 -12.58
N VAL A 391 -0.52 31.19 -13.16
CA VAL A 391 0.06 31.72 -14.40
C VAL A 391 0.47 33.17 -14.15
N GLY A 392 1.75 33.41 -13.90
CA GLY A 392 2.21 34.72 -13.42
C GLY A 392 1.68 34.98 -12.01
N ASP A 393 0.94 36.07 -11.84
CA ASP A 393 0.21 36.44 -10.63
C ASP A 393 -1.25 35.97 -10.61
N CYS A 394 -1.70 35.29 -11.67
CA CYS A 394 -3.05 34.77 -11.73
C CYS A 394 -3.17 33.38 -11.08
N VAL A 395 -4.09 33.23 -10.12
CA VAL A 395 -4.47 31.95 -9.51
C VAL A 395 -5.77 31.44 -10.15
N ILE A 396 -5.76 30.16 -10.52
CA ILE A 396 -6.90 29.49 -11.16
C ILE A 396 -7.46 28.42 -10.21
N GLY A 397 -8.77 28.52 -9.94
CA GLY A 397 -9.52 27.58 -9.11
C GLY A 397 -10.65 26.89 -9.89
N LEU A 398 -10.86 25.62 -9.59
CA LEU A 398 -11.96 24.82 -10.15
C LEU A 398 -12.87 24.31 -9.03
N PHE A 399 -14.19 24.31 -9.26
CA PHE A 399 -15.18 23.90 -8.26
C PHE A 399 -16.09 22.81 -8.81
N GLY A 400 -16.23 21.72 -8.06
CA GLY A 400 -16.93 20.49 -8.48
C GLY A 400 -16.02 19.26 -8.61
N PRO A 401 -14.83 19.36 -9.24
CA PRO A 401 -13.86 18.26 -9.23
C PRO A 401 -13.34 17.95 -7.82
N PRO A 402 -12.78 16.75 -7.57
CA PRO A 402 -12.71 15.61 -8.49
C PRO A 402 -13.96 14.70 -8.46
N PHE A 403 -14.87 14.92 -7.51
CA PHE A 403 -15.98 14.00 -7.25
C PHE A 403 -17.27 14.30 -8.04
N PHE A 404 -17.41 15.49 -8.64
CA PHE A 404 -18.50 15.93 -9.55
C PHE A 404 -19.96 15.72 -9.08
N GLN A 405 -20.20 15.18 -7.88
CA GLN A 405 -21.53 14.94 -7.32
C GLN A 405 -22.21 16.24 -6.84
N THR A 406 -21.42 17.27 -6.56
CA THR A 406 -21.89 18.60 -6.17
C THR A 406 -22.75 19.20 -7.27
N ASP A 407 -23.96 19.68 -6.97
CA ASP A 407 -24.82 20.32 -7.96
C ASP A 407 -24.26 21.66 -8.48
N ARG A 408 -24.83 22.16 -9.57
CA ARG A 408 -24.41 23.41 -10.20
C ARG A 408 -24.52 24.65 -9.29
N VAL A 409 -25.50 24.68 -8.39
CA VAL A 409 -25.77 25.82 -7.51
C VAL A 409 -24.64 25.90 -6.48
N ARG A 410 -24.32 24.77 -5.84
CA ARG A 410 -23.22 24.66 -4.89
C ARG A 410 -21.86 24.94 -5.52
N ARG A 411 -21.62 24.52 -6.76
CA ARG A 411 -20.39 24.87 -7.51
C ARG A 411 -20.26 26.39 -7.70
N ALA A 412 -21.35 27.05 -8.10
CA ALA A 412 -21.39 28.50 -8.27
C ALA A 412 -21.24 29.25 -6.94
N GLU A 413 -21.90 28.79 -5.87
CA GLU A 413 -21.79 29.34 -4.52
C GLU A 413 -20.35 29.27 -4.01
N ALA A 414 -19.72 28.09 -4.09
CA ALA A 414 -18.35 27.88 -3.65
C ALA A 414 -17.36 28.80 -4.40
N ALA A 415 -17.51 28.90 -5.73
CA ALA A 415 -16.67 29.78 -6.54
C ALA A 415 -16.81 31.25 -6.16
N VAL A 416 -18.05 31.72 -5.92
CA VAL A 416 -18.30 33.10 -5.53
C VAL A 416 -17.85 33.39 -4.09
N ARG A 417 -18.02 32.45 -3.16
CA ARG A 417 -17.48 32.59 -1.80
C ARG A 417 -15.96 32.72 -1.81
N ALA A 418 -15.28 31.84 -2.55
CA ALA A 418 -13.83 31.94 -2.72
C ALA A 418 -13.41 33.28 -3.34
N ALA A 419 -14.14 33.78 -4.35
CA ALA A 419 -13.89 35.11 -4.93
C ALA A 419 -14.03 36.25 -3.90
N CYS A 420 -15.07 36.22 -3.06
CA CYS A 420 -15.28 37.21 -2.01
C CYS A 420 -14.18 37.15 -0.95
N ASP A 421 -13.79 35.97 -0.51
CA ASP A 421 -12.72 35.79 0.48
C ASP A 421 -11.36 36.23 -0.09
N ILE A 422 -11.11 35.96 -1.38
CA ILE A 422 -9.93 36.45 -2.10
C ILE A 422 -9.88 37.99 -2.12
N GLN A 423 -11.00 38.64 -2.43
CA GLN A 423 -11.09 40.12 -2.36
C GLN A 423 -10.82 40.63 -0.95
N ALA A 424 -11.43 40.02 0.06
CA ALA A 424 -11.33 40.44 1.46
C ALA A 424 -9.88 40.33 1.97
N PHE A 425 -9.25 39.16 1.87
CA PHE A 425 -7.88 38.99 2.38
C PHE A 425 -6.87 39.84 1.59
N THR A 426 -7.10 40.04 0.28
CA THR A 426 -6.21 40.88 -0.54
C THR A 426 -6.28 42.34 -0.08
N ALA A 427 -7.47 42.82 0.27
CA ALA A 427 -7.64 44.15 0.86
C ALA A 427 -6.95 44.26 2.22
N GLU A 428 -7.07 43.24 3.08
CA GLU A 428 -6.36 43.18 4.37
C GLU A 428 -4.85 43.15 4.22
N LEU A 429 -4.33 42.37 3.27
CA LEU A 429 -2.90 42.31 2.94
C LEU A 429 -2.41 43.68 2.47
N GLY A 430 -3.20 44.35 1.62
CA GLY A 430 -2.94 45.71 1.15
C GLY A 430 -2.91 46.78 2.25
N ALA A 431 -3.57 46.53 3.39
CA ALA A 431 -3.58 47.44 4.52
C ALA A 431 -2.34 47.32 5.42
N ARG A 432 -1.50 46.29 5.23
CA ARG A 432 -0.23 46.18 5.95
C ARG A 432 0.71 47.31 5.51
N GLU A 433 1.41 47.91 6.46
CA GLU A 433 2.27 49.08 6.24
C GLU A 433 3.26 48.89 5.08
N GLU A 434 3.93 47.74 5.04
CA GLU A 434 4.91 47.39 3.99
C GLU A 434 4.27 47.36 2.58
N VAL A 435 3.06 46.80 2.47
CA VAL A 435 2.34 46.66 1.19
C VAL A 435 1.68 47.97 0.79
N ALA A 436 1.16 48.74 1.75
CA ALA A 436 0.63 50.07 1.51
C ALA A 436 1.73 51.03 1.00
N ALA A 437 2.92 50.99 1.60
CA ALA A 437 4.08 51.76 1.15
C ALA A 437 4.54 51.35 -0.25
N LEU A 438 4.53 50.04 -0.56
CA LEU A 438 4.78 49.51 -1.89
C LEU A 438 3.79 50.07 -2.91
N CYS A 439 2.49 49.98 -2.65
CA CYS A 439 1.45 50.49 -3.54
C CYS A 439 1.57 52.01 -3.76
N GLN A 440 1.89 52.78 -2.72
CA GLN A 440 2.14 54.23 -2.84
C GLN A 440 3.34 54.54 -3.74
N ARG A 441 4.45 53.80 -3.58
CA ARG A 441 5.66 53.94 -4.41
C ARG A 441 5.34 53.79 -5.90
N VAL A 442 4.51 52.80 -6.23
CA VAL A 442 4.08 52.52 -7.61
C VAL A 442 2.77 53.23 -8.00
N LYS A 443 2.32 54.22 -7.22
CA LYS A 443 1.12 55.03 -7.50
C LYS A 443 -0.14 54.20 -7.78
N LEU A 444 -0.32 53.09 -7.07
CA LEU A 444 -1.54 52.30 -7.06
C LEU A 444 -2.44 52.74 -5.89
N PRO A 445 -3.78 52.70 -6.05
CA PRO A 445 -4.72 53.08 -4.99
C PRO A 445 -4.69 52.13 -3.77
N GLY A 446 -4.08 50.96 -3.91
CA GLY A 446 -3.88 49.94 -2.89
C GLY A 446 -3.62 48.59 -3.56
N LEU A 447 -3.49 47.52 -2.77
CA LEU A 447 -3.52 46.17 -3.31
C LEU A 447 -4.96 45.78 -3.64
N GLY A 448 -5.17 45.22 -4.82
CA GLY A 448 -6.46 44.76 -5.30
C GLY A 448 -6.29 43.54 -6.19
N VAL A 449 -7.39 42.83 -6.39
CA VAL A 449 -7.45 41.65 -7.25
C VAL A 449 -8.65 41.79 -8.19
N ALA A 450 -8.41 41.50 -9.47
CA ALA A 450 -9.45 41.34 -10.48
C ALA A 450 -9.88 39.87 -10.49
N VAL A 451 -11.18 39.61 -10.38
CA VAL A 451 -11.71 38.23 -10.32
C VAL A 451 -12.75 38.00 -11.40
N GLY A 452 -12.62 36.90 -12.14
CA GLY A 452 -13.60 36.41 -13.12
C GLY A 452 -14.11 35.03 -12.72
N VAL A 453 -15.44 34.88 -12.64
CA VAL A 453 -16.08 33.60 -12.29
C VAL A 453 -17.00 33.13 -13.41
N ASN A 454 -16.90 31.86 -13.78
CA ASN A 454 -17.74 31.23 -14.79
C ASN A 454 -18.25 29.87 -14.30
N LEU A 455 -19.39 29.45 -14.84
CA LEU A 455 -19.89 28.07 -14.74
C LEU A 455 -20.03 27.53 -16.17
N ALA A 456 -19.28 26.48 -16.50
CA ALA A 456 -19.23 25.94 -17.85
C ALA A 456 -18.80 24.47 -17.87
N THR A 457 -19.23 23.74 -18.91
CA THR A 457 -18.71 22.41 -19.22
C THR A 457 -17.23 22.46 -19.56
N ALA A 458 -16.44 21.58 -18.94
CA ALA A 458 -15.02 21.42 -19.22
C ALA A 458 -14.58 19.97 -19.06
N ASN A 459 -13.56 19.58 -19.84
CA ASN A 459 -12.89 18.30 -19.66
C ASN A 459 -11.82 18.45 -18.56
N CYS A 460 -12.08 17.86 -17.39
CA CYS A 460 -11.29 18.05 -16.17
C CYS A 460 -10.63 16.73 -15.73
N GLY A 461 -9.36 16.77 -15.34
CA GLY A 461 -8.61 15.59 -14.90
C GLY A 461 -7.10 15.83 -14.92
N LEU A 462 -6.31 14.77 -14.75
CA LEU A 462 -4.85 14.82 -14.91
C LEU A 462 -4.47 14.82 -16.40
N PHE A 463 -3.66 15.79 -16.81
CA PHE A 463 -3.18 15.91 -18.19
C PHE A 463 -1.66 16.08 -18.28
N GLY A 464 -1.11 15.66 -19.43
CA GLY A 464 0.29 15.86 -19.78
C GLY A 464 1.29 15.00 -19.01
N PRO A 465 2.60 15.13 -19.31
CA PRO A 465 3.66 14.31 -18.71
C PRO A 465 3.83 14.54 -17.21
N ASN A 466 3.53 15.76 -16.75
CA ASN A 466 3.61 16.13 -15.33
C ASN A 466 2.36 15.73 -14.55
N ARG A 467 1.33 15.16 -15.21
CA ARG A 467 0.05 14.79 -14.62
C ARG A 467 -0.59 15.94 -13.82
N ASN A 468 -0.62 17.15 -14.39
CA ASN A 468 -1.24 18.29 -13.72
C ASN A 468 -2.78 18.13 -13.75
N TYR A 469 -3.44 18.31 -12.61
CA TYR A 469 -4.89 18.34 -12.57
C TYR A 469 -5.39 19.68 -13.12
N THR A 470 -6.09 19.68 -14.26
CA THR A 470 -6.51 20.90 -14.94
C THR A 470 -7.79 20.69 -15.73
N ALA A 471 -8.32 21.75 -16.32
CA ALA A 471 -9.52 21.74 -17.13
C ALA A 471 -9.28 22.36 -18.52
N PHE A 472 -9.89 21.77 -19.55
CA PHE A 472 -9.88 22.31 -20.91
C PHE A 472 -11.31 22.58 -21.40
N SER A 473 -11.59 23.85 -21.73
CA SER A 473 -12.83 24.26 -22.38
C SER A 473 -12.75 25.66 -22.96
N SER A 474 -13.74 26.02 -23.78
CA SER A 474 -13.99 27.43 -24.15
C SER A 474 -14.39 28.26 -22.92
N GLY A 475 -15.01 27.65 -21.91
CA GLY A 475 -15.42 28.28 -20.65
C GLY A 475 -14.24 28.79 -19.81
N MET A 476 -13.10 28.06 -19.80
CA MET A 476 -11.85 28.51 -19.17
C MET A 476 -11.36 29.82 -19.81
N ASN A 477 -11.33 29.86 -21.14
CA ASN A 477 -10.92 31.06 -21.88
C ASN A 477 -11.90 32.22 -21.70
N GLN A 478 -13.17 31.96 -21.47
CA GLN A 478 -14.16 33.00 -21.16
C GLN A 478 -13.93 33.56 -19.75
N ALA A 479 -13.67 32.70 -18.75
CA ALA A 479 -13.37 33.12 -17.38
C ALA A 479 -12.10 33.98 -17.29
N ALA A 480 -11.02 33.56 -17.98
CA ALA A 480 -9.77 34.32 -18.05
C ALA A 480 -10.00 35.72 -18.65
N ARG A 481 -10.72 35.80 -19.78
CA ARG A 481 -11.05 37.09 -20.40
C ARG A 481 -11.96 37.94 -19.52
N LEU A 482 -12.90 37.32 -18.81
CA LEU A 482 -13.78 38.01 -17.88
C LEU A 482 -12.97 38.64 -16.75
N GLN A 483 -12.01 37.90 -16.18
CA GLN A 483 -11.07 38.45 -15.19
C GLN A 483 -10.30 39.64 -15.76
N SER A 484 -9.78 39.54 -17.00
CA SER A 484 -9.02 40.64 -17.61
C SER A 484 -9.86 41.90 -17.90
N LEU A 485 -11.20 41.78 -17.92
CA LEU A 485 -12.13 42.91 -18.02
C LEU A 485 -12.45 43.54 -16.65
N ALA A 486 -12.22 42.81 -15.55
CA ALA A 486 -12.51 43.30 -14.21
C ALA A 486 -11.53 44.40 -13.81
N GLY A 487 -12.06 45.50 -13.27
CA GLY A 487 -11.28 46.61 -12.77
C GLY A 487 -10.63 46.36 -11.41
N PHE A 488 -10.25 47.46 -10.75
CA PHE A 488 -9.61 47.42 -9.44
C PHE A 488 -10.58 46.90 -8.38
N ARG A 489 -10.24 45.78 -7.72
CA ARG A 489 -11.07 45.12 -6.69
C ARG A 489 -12.47 44.74 -7.19
N GLU A 490 -12.58 44.44 -8.49
CA GLU A 490 -13.85 44.01 -9.07
C GLU A 490 -13.91 42.50 -9.22
N THR A 491 -15.10 41.97 -8.97
CA THR A 491 -15.47 40.59 -9.29
C THR A 491 -16.55 40.61 -10.36
N LEU A 492 -16.25 40.00 -11.50
CA LEU A 492 -17.22 39.81 -12.58
C LEU A 492 -17.63 38.34 -12.62
N VAL A 493 -18.92 38.09 -12.81
CA VAL A 493 -19.48 36.74 -12.92
C VAL A 493 -20.24 36.57 -14.23
N MET A 494 -20.04 35.45 -14.92
CA MET A 494 -20.81 35.13 -16.12
C MET A 494 -22.30 34.95 -15.80
N GLN A 495 -23.16 35.17 -16.80
CA GLN A 495 -24.59 34.95 -16.69
C GLN A 495 -24.95 33.55 -16.15
N SER A 496 -24.20 32.52 -16.53
CA SER A 496 -24.41 31.14 -16.05
C SER A 496 -24.29 30.99 -14.53
N VAL A 497 -23.39 31.76 -13.90
CA VAL A 497 -23.20 31.83 -12.44
C VAL A 497 -24.40 32.51 -11.80
N HIS A 498 -24.78 33.69 -12.31
CA HIS A 498 -25.95 34.43 -11.79
C HIS A 498 -27.24 33.61 -11.88
N GLU A 499 -27.47 32.92 -13.00
CA GLU A 499 -28.63 32.05 -13.18
C GLU A 499 -28.65 30.87 -12.20
N ALA A 500 -27.48 30.26 -11.93
CA ALA A 500 -27.37 29.20 -10.92
C ALA A 500 -27.66 29.72 -9.50
N LEU A 501 -27.15 30.89 -9.16
CA LEU A 501 -27.33 31.49 -7.83
C LEU A 501 -28.75 32.00 -7.59
N ARG A 502 -29.51 32.30 -8.65
CA ARG A 502 -30.90 32.76 -8.54
C ARG A 502 -31.84 31.74 -7.89
N THR A 503 -31.49 30.45 -7.92
CA THR A 503 -32.24 29.37 -7.28
C THR A 503 -31.67 28.96 -5.92
N SER A 504 -30.56 29.57 -5.49
CA SER A 504 -29.99 29.31 -4.16
C SER A 504 -30.88 29.85 -3.05
N GLN A 505 -30.92 29.11 -1.93
CA GLN A 505 -31.59 29.54 -0.70
C GLN A 505 -30.59 30.00 0.38
N GLU A 506 -29.29 29.94 0.10
CA GLU A 506 -28.23 30.25 1.07
C GLU A 506 -28.29 31.72 1.53
N PRO A 507 -28.23 31.99 2.84
CA PRO A 507 -28.25 33.36 3.37
C PRO A 507 -27.13 34.25 2.82
N PHE A 508 -25.98 33.65 2.48
CA PHE A 508 -24.87 34.36 1.85
C PHE A 508 -25.26 34.92 0.47
N VAL A 509 -25.89 34.11 -0.37
CA VAL A 509 -26.27 34.50 -1.74
C VAL A 509 -27.25 35.66 -1.73
N ARG A 510 -28.13 35.73 -0.72
CA ARG A 510 -29.08 36.86 -0.56
C ARG A 510 -28.43 38.19 -0.25
N LYS A 511 -27.18 38.21 0.24
CA LYS A 511 -26.42 39.43 0.50
C LYS A 511 -25.73 39.95 -0.76
N LEU A 512 -25.54 39.10 -1.77
CA LEU A 512 -24.89 39.46 -3.01
C LEU A 512 -25.75 40.44 -3.80
N GLN A 513 -25.10 41.47 -4.34
CA GLN A 513 -25.69 42.42 -5.26
C GLN A 513 -25.06 42.22 -6.64
N PHE A 514 -25.91 42.13 -7.66
CA PHE A 514 -25.50 42.00 -9.05
C PHE A 514 -25.86 43.30 -9.76
N GLY A 515 -24.88 43.88 -10.47
CA GLY A 515 -25.09 45.04 -11.34
C GLY A 515 -26.01 44.74 -12.53
N PRO A 516 -26.17 45.68 -13.47
CA PRO A 516 -26.91 45.40 -14.70
C PRO A 516 -26.17 44.37 -15.57
N LEU A 517 -26.95 43.54 -16.28
CA LEU A 517 -26.40 42.64 -17.29
C LEU A 517 -25.64 43.45 -18.34
N THR A 518 -24.37 43.10 -18.54
CA THR A 518 -23.48 43.75 -19.50
C THR A 518 -23.04 42.75 -20.56
N GLU A 519 -22.97 43.20 -21.83
CA GLU A 519 -22.46 42.41 -22.94
C GLU A 519 -21.17 43.03 -23.47
N THR A 520 -20.05 42.30 -23.38
CA THR A 520 -18.74 42.80 -23.82
C THR A 520 -18.21 41.96 -24.98
N PRO A 521 -18.00 42.55 -26.17
CA PRO A 521 -17.35 41.86 -27.27
C PRO A 521 -15.87 41.64 -26.96
N VAL A 522 -15.39 40.41 -27.17
CA VAL A 522 -14.00 40.04 -26.93
C VAL A 522 -13.41 39.38 -28.17
N LYS A 523 -12.10 39.56 -28.39
CA LYS A 523 -11.41 39.03 -29.58
C LYS A 523 -11.53 37.51 -29.65
N ASN A 524 -11.82 37.00 -30.86
CA ASN A 524 -11.86 35.57 -31.18
C ASN A 524 -12.93 34.77 -30.41
N VAL A 525 -14.08 35.39 -30.09
CA VAL A 525 -15.26 34.70 -29.55
C VAL A 525 -16.48 35.09 -30.39
N ALA A 526 -17.29 34.10 -30.77
CA ALA A 526 -18.44 34.29 -31.67
C ALA A 526 -19.59 35.10 -31.02
N GLN A 527 -19.72 35.04 -29.70
CA GLN A 527 -20.74 35.75 -28.92
C GLN A 527 -20.06 36.64 -27.87
N PRO A 528 -20.62 37.83 -27.57
CA PRO A 528 -20.11 38.67 -26.49
C PRO A 528 -20.23 37.97 -25.13
N LEU A 529 -19.31 38.27 -24.21
CA LEU A 529 -19.42 37.78 -22.83
C LEU A 529 -20.59 38.51 -22.15
N ARG A 530 -21.52 37.74 -21.61
CA ARG A 530 -22.68 38.23 -20.86
C ARG A 530 -22.39 38.07 -19.38
N HIS A 531 -22.22 39.17 -18.65
CA HIS A 531 -21.73 39.15 -17.28
C HIS A 531 -22.38 40.21 -16.38
N TYR A 532 -22.13 40.07 -15.08
CA TYR A 532 -22.60 40.94 -14.02
C TYR A 532 -21.39 41.33 -13.15
N GLN A 533 -21.34 42.59 -12.72
CA GLN A 533 -20.48 42.99 -11.62
C GLN A 533 -21.10 42.53 -10.30
N LEU A 534 -20.30 41.87 -9.48
CA LEU A 534 -20.69 41.36 -8.17
C LEU A 534 -20.16 42.26 -7.06
N SER A 535 -21.00 42.59 -6.09
CA SER A 535 -20.62 43.21 -4.82
C SER A 535 -21.28 42.48 -3.65
N LEU A 536 -20.63 42.52 -2.47
CA LEU A 536 -21.10 41.94 -1.22
C LEU A 536 -21.40 43.05 -0.19
#